data_AF-A0A2M7SNE8-F1
#
_entry.id   AF-A0A2M7SNE8-F1
#
_cell.length_a   1.000
_cell.length_b   1.000
_cell.length_c   1.000
_cell.angle_alpha   90.00
_cell.angle_beta   90.00
_cell.angle_gamma   90.00
#
_symmetry.space_group_name_H-M   'P 1'
#
loop_
_entity.id
_entity.type
_entity.pdbx_description
1 polymer ?
#
loop_
_entity_poly.entity_id
_entity_poly.type
_entity_poly.pdbx_seq_one_letter_code
_entity_poly.pdbx_strand_id
1 'polypeptide(L)'
;MRQQQKSYPITVLCRVSRSKYYKYLKTVHENQINPDFELIAKVRQIHSDTRGSYGSRRMSGQLRDDGYDVGRYRASSLMKKAGVYVKLQKRFKRITDSNHNQPVAPNLLNRQFEVARSDTVWCADITYLVRPEKFPFLLSSAGFLTHLSS
;
A
#
# COMPACT_ATOMS: atom_id res chain seq x y z
N MET A 1 47.26 -0.83 -27.47
CA MET A 1 46.49 0.44 -27.39
C MET A 1 47.06 1.46 -26.39
N ARG A 2 47.16 1.17 -25.07
CA ARG A 2 47.68 2.16 -24.07
C ARG A 2 49.11 2.64 -24.32
N GLN A 3 49.99 1.79 -24.83
CA GLN A 3 51.39 2.15 -25.12
C GLN A 3 51.54 3.07 -26.36
N GLN A 4 50.57 3.10 -27.27
CA GLN A 4 50.64 3.88 -28.52
C GLN A 4 49.88 5.22 -28.46
N GLN A 5 49.14 5.50 -27.38
CA GLN A 5 48.46 6.80 -27.17
C GLN A 5 49.41 8.00 -27.11
N LYS A 6 50.69 7.77 -26.76
CA LYS A 6 51.72 8.83 -26.71
C LYS A 6 52.18 9.26 -28.10
N SER A 7 52.02 8.41 -29.11
CA SER A 7 52.59 8.62 -30.45
C SER A 7 51.54 9.01 -31.50
N TYR A 8 50.26 8.72 -31.27
CA TYR A 8 49.20 9.00 -32.24
C TYR A 8 47.93 9.54 -31.58
N PRO A 9 47.22 10.49 -32.23
CA PRO A 9 45.95 11.00 -31.72
C PRO A 9 44.89 9.90 -31.66
N ILE A 10 44.12 9.89 -30.58
CA ILE A 10 43.08 8.88 -30.26
C ILE A 10 42.03 8.72 -31.35
N THR A 11 41.75 9.78 -32.11
CA THR A 11 40.83 9.76 -33.26
C THR A 11 41.31 8.84 -34.38
N VAL A 12 42.63 8.74 -34.60
CA VAL A 12 43.24 7.86 -35.60
C VAL A 12 43.26 6.42 -35.11
N LEU A 13 43.58 6.21 -33.83
CA LEU A 13 43.65 4.86 -33.22
C LEU A 13 42.28 4.18 -33.08
N CYS A 14 41.23 4.93 -32.73
CA CYS A 14 39.94 4.34 -32.37
C CYS A 14 38.80 4.72 -33.33
N ARG A 15 39.03 5.55 -34.35
CA ARG A 15 38.00 6.03 -35.31
C ARG A 15 36.72 6.55 -34.64
N VAL A 16 36.83 7.06 -33.42
CA VAL A 16 35.73 7.66 -32.64
C VAL A 16 36.12 9.07 -32.21
N SER A 17 35.13 9.92 -31.92
CA SER A 17 35.40 11.24 -31.37
C SER A 17 36.12 11.14 -30.01
N ARG A 18 37.01 12.10 -29.73
CA ARG A 18 37.70 12.19 -28.42
C ARG A 18 36.70 12.16 -27.26
N SER A 19 35.58 12.87 -27.39
CA SER A 19 34.54 12.93 -26.35
C SER A 19 33.90 11.58 -26.07
N LYS A 20 33.57 10.79 -27.10
CA LYS A 20 33.04 9.43 -26.94
C LYS A 20 34.08 8.50 -26.31
N TYR A 21 35.34 8.60 -26.72
CA TYR A 21 36.42 7.78 -26.18
C TYR A 21 36.62 7.99 -24.68
N TYR A 22 36.72 9.25 -24.23
CA TYR A 22 36.88 9.54 -22.81
C TYR A 22 35.60 9.33 -22.01
N LYS A 23 34.42 9.52 -22.60
CA LYS A 23 33.14 9.12 -21.97
C LYS A 23 33.09 7.62 -21.74
N TYR A 24 33.44 6.82 -22.75
CA TYR A 24 33.54 5.36 -22.63
C TYR A 24 34.54 4.95 -21.56
N LEU A 25 35.75 5.52 -21.55
CA LEU A 25 36.74 5.24 -20.51
C LEU A 25 36.22 5.59 -19.11
N LYS A 26 35.51 6.71 -18.97
CA LYS A 26 34.87 7.12 -17.71
C LYS A 26 33.81 6.10 -17.30
N THR A 27 32.92 5.69 -18.20
CA THR A 27 31.87 4.69 -17.93
C THR A 27 32.46 3.31 -17.60
N VAL A 28 33.55 2.90 -18.26
CA VAL A 28 34.27 1.66 -17.96
C VAL A 28 34.96 1.72 -16.60
N HIS A 29 35.49 2.88 -16.21
CA HIS A 29 35.99 3.12 -14.85
C HIS A 29 34.86 3.17 -13.81
N GLU A 30 33.68 3.64 -14.20
CA GLU A 30 32.47 3.73 -13.38
C GLU A 30 31.72 2.38 -13.25
N ASN A 31 32.17 1.29 -13.88
CA ASN A 31 31.77 -0.09 -13.53
C ASN A 31 32.26 -0.51 -12.13
N GLN A 32 32.58 0.45 -11.26
CA GLN A 32 32.72 0.25 -9.83
C GLN A 32 31.36 -0.20 -9.29
N ILE A 33 31.42 -1.24 -8.47
CA ILE A 33 30.30 -1.77 -7.69
C ILE A 33 29.50 -0.58 -7.14
N ASN A 34 28.21 -0.50 -7.50
CA ASN A 34 27.33 0.58 -7.06
C ASN A 34 27.51 0.76 -5.55
N PRO A 35 27.96 1.92 -5.03
CA PRO A 35 28.22 2.10 -3.61
C PRO A 35 26.95 1.92 -2.77
N ASP A 36 25.78 2.06 -3.40
CA ASP A 36 24.49 1.79 -2.76
C ASP A 36 24.09 0.30 -2.81
N PHE A 37 24.89 -0.62 -3.35
CA PHE A 37 24.53 -2.04 -3.51
C PHE A 37 24.16 -2.68 -2.17
N GLU A 38 24.98 -2.45 -1.14
CA GLU A 38 24.74 -2.93 0.22
C GLU A 38 23.43 -2.35 0.79
N LEU A 39 23.24 -1.03 0.66
CA LEU A 39 22.04 -0.34 1.12
C LEU A 39 20.78 -0.81 0.37
N ILE A 40 20.88 -1.10 -0.93
CA ILE A 40 19.79 -1.64 -1.74
C ILE A 40 19.43 -3.05 -1.27
N ALA A 41 20.42 -3.90 -0.98
CA ALA A 41 20.19 -5.22 -0.41
C ALA A 41 19.50 -5.12 0.95
N LYS A 42 19.96 -4.21 1.82
CA LYS A 42 19.37 -3.98 3.14
C LYS A 42 17.93 -3.47 3.05
N VAL A 43 17.64 -2.54 2.14
CA VAL A 43 16.28 -2.05 1.88
C VAL A 43 15.34 -3.17 1.44
N ARG A 44 15.81 -4.11 0.59
CA ARG A 44 15.02 -5.28 0.20
C ARG A 44 14.75 -6.22 1.37
N GLN A 45 15.76 -6.46 2.22
CA GLN A 45 15.61 -7.26 3.43
C GLN A 45 14.54 -6.66 4.35
N ILE A 46 14.69 -5.38 4.74
CA ILE A 46 13.72 -4.68 5.60
C ILE A 46 12.32 -4.70 4.99
N HIS A 47 12.20 -4.52 3.67
CA HIS A 47 10.90 -4.57 2.98
C HIS A 47 10.25 -5.96 3.10
N SER A 48 11.04 -7.02 2.94
CA SER A 48 10.59 -8.41 3.09
C SER A 48 10.11 -8.68 4.52
N ASP A 49 10.92 -8.31 5.51
CA ASP A 49 10.67 -8.54 6.93
C ASP A 49 9.40 -7.80 7.40
N THR A 50 9.20 -6.58 6.90
CA THR A 50 8.04 -5.74 7.24
C THR A 50 6.82 -6.01 6.36
N ARG A 51 6.89 -7.02 5.48
CA ARG A 51 5.87 -7.39 4.48
C ARG A 51 5.43 -6.20 3.61
N GLY A 52 6.34 -5.27 3.37
CA GLY A 52 6.12 -4.06 2.60
C GLY A 52 5.28 -2.97 3.29
N SER A 53 5.14 -2.97 4.61
CA SER A 53 4.41 -1.90 5.32
C SER A 53 5.21 -0.60 5.45
N TYR A 54 6.53 -0.65 5.29
CA TYR A 54 7.41 0.51 5.52
C TYR A 54 7.55 1.40 4.28
N GLY A 55 7.18 2.67 4.45
CA GLY A 55 7.49 3.75 3.50
C GLY A 55 8.81 4.45 3.82
N SER A 56 9.19 5.44 3.01
CA SER A 56 10.50 6.12 3.07
C SER A 56 10.88 6.69 4.44
N ARG A 57 9.92 7.15 5.25
CA ARG A 57 10.18 7.61 6.63
C ARG A 57 10.59 6.47 7.56
N ARG A 58 9.80 5.39 7.60
CA ARG A 58 10.10 4.23 8.44
C ARG A 58 11.34 3.47 7.97
N MET A 59 11.53 3.40 6.65
CA MET A 59 12.74 2.83 6.06
C MET A 59 14.00 3.62 6.47
N SER A 60 13.95 4.96 6.44
CA SER A 60 15.04 5.81 6.91
C SER A 60 15.31 5.65 8.41
N GLY A 61 14.27 5.51 9.23
CA GLY A 61 14.42 5.18 10.65
C GLY A 61 15.15 3.86 10.86
N GLN A 62 14.65 2.78 10.25
CA GLN A 62 15.24 1.45 10.38
C GLN A 62 16.70 1.42 9.89
N LEU A 63 17.01 2.08 8.77
CA LEU A 63 18.38 2.14 8.27
C LEU A 63 19.31 2.87 9.23
N ARG A 64 18.83 3.89 9.95
CA ARG A 64 19.61 4.59 10.98
C ARG A 64 19.80 3.73 12.23
N ASP A 65 18.77 2.99 12.63
CA ASP A 65 18.86 2.02 13.73
C ASP A 65 19.87 0.92 13.40
N ASP A 66 19.97 0.53 12.12
CA ASP A 66 20.98 -0.39 11.60
C ASP A 66 22.37 0.25 11.40
N GLY A 67 22.54 1.54 11.76
CA GLY A 67 23.83 2.25 11.73
C GLY A 67 24.14 3.04 10.45
N TYR A 68 23.22 3.09 9.48
CA TYR A 68 23.40 3.85 8.25
C TYR A 68 22.79 5.26 8.36
N ASP A 69 23.59 6.31 8.15
CA ASP A 69 23.05 7.68 8.08
C ASP A 69 22.35 7.94 6.75
N VAL A 70 21.09 7.51 6.67
CA VAL A 70 20.24 7.65 5.49
C VAL A 70 19.02 8.50 5.84
N GLY A 71 18.96 9.71 5.30
CA GLY A 71 17.78 10.56 5.39
C GLY A 71 16.60 10.08 4.53
N ARG A 72 15.40 10.59 4.81
CA ARG A 72 14.14 10.23 4.13
C ARG A 72 14.21 10.26 2.60
N TYR A 73 14.82 11.30 2.01
CA TYR A 73 14.90 11.44 0.56
C TYR A 73 15.83 10.40 -0.07
N ARG A 74 16.97 10.12 0.59
CA ARG A 74 17.88 9.06 0.17
C ARG A 74 17.23 7.69 0.30
N ALA A 75 16.53 7.42 1.39
CA ALA A 75 15.73 6.21 1.55
C ALA A 75 14.69 6.04 0.43
N SER A 76 14.00 7.12 0.03
CA SER A 76 13.07 7.10 -1.10
C SER A 76 13.76 6.71 -2.42
N SER A 77 14.93 7.30 -2.70
CA SER A 77 15.73 6.94 -3.88
C SER A 77 16.23 5.50 -3.84
N LEU A 78 16.67 5.01 -2.68
CA LEU A 78 17.08 3.61 -2.48
C LEU A 78 15.91 2.64 -2.68
N MET A 79 14.72 2.96 -2.15
CA MET A 79 13.51 2.16 -2.38
C MET A 79 13.17 2.07 -3.88
N LYS A 80 13.28 3.17 -4.62
CA LYS A 80 13.11 3.18 -6.08
C LYS A 80 14.16 2.32 -6.79
N LYS A 81 15.45 2.48 -6.45
CA LYS A 81 16.54 1.66 -7.01
C LYS A 81 16.37 0.16 -6.68
N ALA A 82 15.84 -0.14 -5.49
CA ALA A 82 15.58 -1.50 -5.03
C ALA A 82 14.32 -2.12 -5.67
N GLY A 83 13.43 -1.31 -6.25
CA GLY A 83 12.15 -1.74 -6.84
C GLY A 83 11.07 -2.03 -5.81
N VAL A 84 11.15 -1.45 -4.60
CA VAL A 84 10.22 -1.73 -3.50
C VAL A 84 9.29 -0.56 -3.22
N TYR A 85 8.03 -0.89 -2.92
CA TYR A 85 6.95 0.07 -2.67
C TYR A 85 6.10 -0.37 -1.48
N VAL A 86 5.41 0.58 -0.85
CA VAL A 86 4.51 0.28 0.27
C VAL A 86 3.33 -0.55 -0.25
N LYS A 87 3.10 -1.72 0.36
CA LYS A 87 1.92 -2.54 0.11
C LYS A 87 0.76 -2.02 0.95
N LEU A 88 -0.25 -1.44 0.30
CA LEU A 88 -1.48 -1.05 0.97
C LEU A 88 -2.35 -2.30 1.19
N GLN A 89 -2.54 -2.71 2.44
CA GLN A 89 -3.50 -3.76 2.77
C GLN A 89 -4.91 -3.21 2.59
N LYS A 90 -5.69 -3.76 1.65
CA LYS A 90 -7.12 -3.45 1.55
C LYS A 90 -7.79 -3.95 2.84
N ARG A 91 -8.43 -3.05 3.59
CA ARG A 91 -9.25 -3.43 4.74
C ARG A 91 -10.41 -4.29 4.25
N PHE A 92 -10.35 -5.59 4.50
CA PHE A 92 -11.51 -6.47 4.33
C PHE A 92 -12.49 -6.15 5.46
N LYS A 93 -13.60 -5.48 5.14
CA LYS A 93 -14.69 -5.25 6.10
C LYS A 93 -15.68 -6.41 5.94
N ARG A 94 -15.56 -7.44 6.78
CA ARG A 94 -16.56 -8.50 6.89
C ARG A 94 -17.74 -7.89 7.66
N ILE A 95 -18.80 -7.49 6.96
CA ILE A 95 -19.93 -6.75 7.55
C ILE A 95 -20.92 -7.70 8.26
N THR A 96 -20.91 -8.99 7.94
CA THR A 96 -21.84 -9.93 8.56
C THR A 96 -21.27 -11.34 8.42
N ASP A 97 -21.12 -12.05 9.54
CA ASP A 97 -20.94 -13.49 9.50
C ASP A 97 -22.35 -14.12 9.51
N SER A 98 -22.95 -14.24 8.33
CA SER A 98 -24.25 -14.88 8.14
C SER A 98 -24.21 -16.39 8.40
N ASN A 99 -23.04 -16.94 8.72
CA ASN A 99 -22.82 -18.37 8.91
C ASN A 99 -22.66 -18.68 10.40
N HIS A 100 -23.66 -18.32 11.18
CA HIS A 100 -23.74 -18.66 12.60
C HIS A 100 -24.71 -19.83 12.81
N ASN A 101 -24.39 -20.71 13.75
CA ASN A 101 -25.29 -21.79 14.17
C ASN A 101 -26.45 -21.33 15.08
N GLN A 102 -26.63 -20.01 15.26
CA GLN A 102 -27.80 -19.51 16.01
C GLN A 102 -29.07 -19.72 15.18
N PRO A 103 -30.21 -20.06 15.81
CA PRO A 103 -31.47 -20.25 15.13
C PRO A 103 -31.88 -18.95 14.44
N VAL A 104 -31.83 -18.95 13.11
CA VAL A 104 -32.40 -17.88 12.30
C VAL A 104 -33.91 -18.00 12.45
N ALA A 105 -34.54 -17.03 13.11
CA ALA A 105 -35.99 -16.99 13.20
C ALA A 105 -36.58 -16.99 11.79
N PRO A 106 -37.60 -17.82 11.49
CA PRO A 106 -38.20 -17.86 10.17
C PRO A 106 -38.76 -16.46 9.84
N ASN A 107 -38.41 -15.93 8.67
CA ASN A 107 -39.00 -14.69 8.18
C ASN A 107 -40.45 -14.95 7.78
N LEU A 108 -41.37 -14.88 8.76
CA LEU A 108 -42.79 -15.12 8.57
C LEU A 108 -43.44 -14.14 7.59
N LEU A 109 -42.83 -12.97 7.39
CA LEU A 109 -43.36 -11.92 6.54
C LEU A 109 -43.01 -12.09 5.07
N ASN A 110 -41.85 -12.68 4.75
CA ASN A 110 -41.36 -12.85 3.37
C ASN A 110 -41.52 -11.61 2.47
N ARG A 111 -41.38 -10.41 3.05
CA ARG A 111 -41.58 -9.10 2.37
C ARG A 111 -43.01 -8.81 1.90
N GLN A 112 -44.02 -9.50 2.43
CA GLN A 112 -45.43 -9.19 2.22
C GLN A 112 -45.91 -8.20 3.28
N PHE A 113 -45.99 -6.92 2.90
CA PHE A 113 -46.37 -5.82 3.79
C PHE A 113 -47.85 -5.40 3.65
N GLU A 114 -48.59 -6.04 2.75
CA GLU A 114 -50.04 -5.87 2.64
C GLU A 114 -50.75 -6.64 3.76
N VAL A 115 -51.27 -5.90 4.74
CA VAL A 115 -52.02 -6.44 5.88
C VAL A 115 -53.46 -5.95 5.87
N ALA A 116 -54.39 -6.88 6.03
CA ALA A 116 -55.83 -6.61 6.01
C ALA A 116 -56.33 -5.82 7.24
N ARG A 117 -55.53 -5.72 8.31
CA ARG A 117 -55.86 -5.03 9.56
C ARG A 117 -54.62 -4.34 10.15
N SER A 118 -54.80 -3.14 10.69
CA SER A 118 -53.76 -2.43 11.45
C SER A 118 -53.29 -3.25 12.66
N ASP A 119 -52.05 -3.02 13.11
CA ASP A 119 -51.38 -3.68 14.26
C ASP A 119 -51.00 -5.16 14.10
N THR A 120 -51.10 -5.71 12.89
CA THR A 120 -50.77 -7.12 12.63
C THR A 120 -49.28 -7.35 12.33
N VAL A 121 -48.59 -6.32 11.83
CA VAL A 121 -47.19 -6.40 11.41
C VAL A 121 -46.44 -5.17 11.89
N TRP A 122 -45.29 -5.41 12.54
CA TRP A 122 -44.43 -4.37 13.10
C TRP A 122 -43.08 -4.44 12.40
N CYS A 123 -42.63 -3.33 11.81
CA CYS A 123 -41.28 -3.20 11.29
C CYS A 123 -40.55 -2.15 12.12
N ALA A 124 -39.39 -2.51 12.66
CA ALA A 124 -38.52 -1.59 13.37
C ALA A 124 -37.15 -1.57 12.69
N ASP A 125 -36.64 -0.38 12.45
CA ASP A 125 -35.27 -0.15 12.00
C ASP A 125 -34.38 0.17 13.21
N ILE A 126 -33.24 -0.51 13.29
CA ILE A 126 -32.23 -0.22 14.32
C ILE A 126 -31.23 0.77 13.72
N THR A 127 -31.29 2.01 14.18
CA THR A 127 -30.33 3.04 13.78
C THR A 127 -29.19 3.12 14.78
N TYR A 128 -27.96 2.91 14.31
CA TYR A 128 -26.75 3.07 15.13
C TYR A 128 -26.30 4.53 15.10
N LEU A 129 -26.50 5.25 16.20
CA LEU A 129 -25.90 6.59 16.38
C LEU A 129 -24.52 6.44 17.01
N VAL A 130 -23.49 6.83 16.26
CA VAL A 130 -22.09 6.79 16.72
C VAL A 130 -21.74 8.12 17.37
N ARG A 131 -21.30 8.09 18.64
CA ARG A 131 -20.70 9.25 19.33
C ARG A 131 -19.19 8.99 19.53
N PRO A 132 -18.31 10.01 19.42
CA PRO A 132 -16.85 9.79 19.46
C PRO A 132 -16.31 9.19 20.77
N GLU A 133 -17.06 9.29 21.87
CA GLU A 133 -16.53 9.03 23.23
C GLU A 133 -17.17 7.84 23.97
N LYS A 134 -18.19 7.18 23.40
CA LYS A 134 -18.89 6.05 24.05
C LYS A 134 -19.35 4.98 23.05
N PHE A 135 -19.49 3.74 23.52
CA PHE A 135 -20.01 2.60 22.74
C PHE A 135 -21.37 2.94 22.08
N PRO A 136 -21.65 2.42 20.87
CA PRO A 136 -22.92 2.68 20.19
C PRO A 136 -24.07 2.13 21.04
N PHE A 137 -25.07 2.98 21.28
CA PHE A 137 -26.31 2.60 21.98
C PHE A 137 -27.44 2.45 20.96
N LEU A 138 -28.36 1.54 21.24
CA LEU A 138 -29.49 1.21 20.35
C LEU A 138 -30.62 2.21 20.57
N LEU A 139 -31.12 2.81 19.49
CA LEU A 139 -32.43 3.46 19.44
C LEU A 139 -33.31 2.67 18.48
N SER A 140 -34.49 2.26 18.94
CA SER A 140 -35.49 1.59 18.12
C SER A 140 -36.61 2.58 17.84
N SER A 141 -36.81 2.94 16.58
CA SER A 141 -38.04 3.61 16.13
C SER A 141 -39.04 2.54 15.67
N ALA A 142 -40.23 2.54 16.28
CA ALA A 142 -41.35 1.72 15.81
C ALA A 142 -42.30 2.62 15.01
N GLY A 143 -42.46 2.34 13.72
CA GLY A 143 -43.42 3.03 12.85
C GLY A 143 -44.61 2.11 12.54
N PHE A 144 -45.82 2.66 12.62
CA PHE A 144 -47.04 1.96 12.19
C PHE A 144 -47.13 1.99 10.66
N LEU A 145 -47.35 0.83 10.03
CA LEU A 145 -47.76 0.76 8.63
C LEU A 145 -49.28 0.89 8.58
N THR A 146 -49.80 2.08 8.29
CA THR A 146 -51.22 2.29 8.01
C THR A 146 -51.50 2.06 6.53
N HIS A 147 -52.63 1.40 6.23
CA HIS A 147 -53.10 1.17 4.87
C HIS A 147 -53.54 2.52 4.26
N LEU A 148 -52.76 3.08 3.32
CA LEU A 148 -53.26 4.13 2.43
C LEU A 148 -54.12 3.45 1.35
N SER A 149 -55.43 3.40 1.58
CA SER A 149 -56.40 3.26 0.47
C SER A 149 -56.56 4.63 -0.18
N SER A 150 -56.49 4.68 -1.52
CA SER A 150 -56.86 5.83 -2.35
C SER A 150 -58.27 6.34 -2.10
#